data_AF-A0A1M3LLR6-F1
#
_entry.id   AF-A0A1M3LLR6-F1
#
_cell.length_a   1.000
_cell.length_b   1.000
_cell.length_c   1.000
_cell.angle_alpha   90.00
_cell.angle_beta   90.00
_cell.angle_gamma   90.00
#
_symmetry.space_group_name_H-M   'P 1'
#
loop_
_entity.id
_entity.type
_entity.pdbx_description
1 polymer ?
#
loop_
_entity_poly.entity_id
_entity_poly.type
_entity_poly.pdbx_seq_one_letter_code
_entity_poly.pdbx_strand_id
1 'polypeptide(L)'
;MMTSPPSIPTLRRVGGLAIAAGSVLLAAGAGAWLTVTKQLRDEKITVPGNAPLLAGRRVQDPVTAYVEALVIKGNAERGAGGRTFADISAALRDVEGGSDEAAELRKQSAALSTAASLRTSLMTSVLAYGVSALVGGLGAFFVIAGSQLRRADET
;
A
#
# COMPACT_ATOMS: atom_id res chain seq x y z
N MET A 1 -17.05 -10.73 43.35
CA MET A 1 -17.95 -11.10 42.23
C MET A 1 -17.21 -12.11 41.36
N MET A 2 -17.44 -13.42 41.56
CA MET A 2 -16.91 -14.46 40.68
C MET A 2 -17.91 -14.61 39.53
N THR A 3 -17.53 -14.24 38.32
CA THR A 3 -18.32 -14.54 37.13
C THR A 3 -18.31 -16.04 36.93
N SER A 4 -19.49 -16.68 36.95
CA SER A 4 -19.63 -18.11 36.65
C SER A 4 -18.97 -18.43 35.30
N PRO A 5 -18.28 -19.58 35.18
CA PRO A 5 -17.71 -19.99 33.91
C PRO A 5 -18.82 -20.07 32.83
N PRO A 6 -18.53 -19.65 31.60
CA PRO A 6 -19.49 -19.72 30.50
C PRO A 6 -19.96 -21.16 30.30
N SER A 7 -21.23 -21.35 29.95
CA SER A 7 -21.77 -22.67 29.67
C SER A 7 -21.20 -23.23 28.35
N ILE A 8 -20.90 -24.53 28.32
CA ILE A 8 -20.49 -25.34 27.14
C ILE A 8 -21.19 -24.91 25.82
N PRO A 9 -22.54 -24.83 25.74
CA PRO A 9 -23.22 -24.41 24.50
C PRO A 9 -22.93 -22.96 24.07
N THR A 10 -22.46 -22.10 24.98
CA THR A 10 -22.03 -20.73 24.69
C THR A 10 -20.64 -20.72 24.06
N LEU A 11 -19.70 -21.52 24.57
CA LEU A 11 -18.35 -21.66 24.00
C LEU A 11 -18.41 -22.15 22.54
N ARG A 12 -19.22 -23.18 22.29
CA ARG A 12 -19.40 -23.73 20.93
C ARG A 12 -19.98 -22.72 19.94
N ARG A 13 -20.96 -21.92 20.38
CA ARG A 13 -21.56 -20.86 19.55
C ARG A 13 -20.57 -19.74 19.25
N VAL A 14 -19.88 -19.23 20.27
CA VAL A 14 -18.89 -18.16 20.11
C VAL A 14 -17.72 -18.61 19.23
N GLY A 15 -17.23 -19.83 19.42
CA GLY A 15 -16.17 -20.41 18.58
C GLY A 15 -16.61 -20.55 17.13
N GLY A 16 -17.84 -21.03 16.88
CA GLY A 16 -18.41 -21.11 15.54
C GLY A 16 -18.54 -19.74 14.85
N LEU A 17 -19.02 -18.72 15.58
CA LEU A 17 -19.12 -17.36 15.07
C LEU A 17 -17.75 -16.75 14.77
N ALA A 18 -16.75 -16.98 15.64
CA ALA A 18 -15.39 -16.50 15.42
C ALA A 18 -14.76 -17.13 14.17
N ILE A 19 -14.93 -18.44 13.96
CA ILE A 19 -14.45 -19.12 12.74
C ILE A 19 -15.15 -18.55 11.49
N ALA A 20 -16.47 -18.34 11.54
CA ALA A 20 -17.22 -17.80 10.41
C ALA A 20 -16.74 -16.37 10.06
N ALA A 21 -16.66 -15.49 11.05
CA ALA A 21 -16.17 -14.12 10.87
C ALA A 21 -14.71 -14.11 10.37
N GLY A 22 -13.85 -14.93 10.98
CA GLY A 22 -12.45 -15.06 10.58
C GLY A 22 -12.28 -15.54 9.15
N SER A 23 -13.08 -16.51 8.72
CA SER A 23 -13.05 -17.03 7.34
C SER A 23 -13.44 -15.96 6.32
N VAL A 24 -14.46 -15.14 6.63
CA VAL A 24 -14.88 -14.02 5.79
C VAL A 24 -13.77 -12.98 5.68
N LEU A 25 -13.16 -12.59 6.81
CA LEU A 25 -12.05 -11.63 6.81
C LEU A 25 -10.83 -12.15 6.05
N LEU A 26 -10.49 -13.44 6.22
CA LEU A 26 -9.38 -14.06 5.50
C LEU A 26 -9.62 -14.02 3.98
N ALA A 27 -10.82 -14.39 3.55
CA ALA A 27 -11.21 -14.35 2.13
C ALA A 27 -11.23 -12.92 1.58
N ALA A 28 -11.75 -11.95 2.34
CA ALA A 28 -11.78 -10.55 1.95
C ALA A 28 -10.36 -9.97 1.82
N GLY A 29 -9.49 -10.24 2.80
CA GLY A 29 -8.08 -9.85 2.76
C GLY A 29 -7.37 -10.42 1.54
N ALA A 30 -7.47 -11.74 1.31
CA ALA A 30 -6.87 -12.39 0.15
C ALA A 30 -7.43 -11.86 -1.19
N GLY A 31 -8.74 -11.65 -1.28
CA GLY A 31 -9.40 -11.09 -2.46
C GLY A 31 -8.92 -9.67 -2.78
N ALA A 32 -8.78 -8.82 -1.76
CA ALA A 32 -8.23 -7.49 -1.92
C ALA A 32 -6.76 -7.54 -2.40
N TRP A 33 -5.93 -8.41 -1.83
CA TRP A 33 -4.53 -8.59 -2.26
C TRP A 33 -4.44 -8.92 -3.75
N LEU A 34 -5.21 -9.91 -4.19
CA LEU A 34 -5.24 -10.37 -5.57
C LEU A 34 -5.76 -9.28 -6.51
N THR A 35 -6.71 -8.47 -6.06
CA THR A 35 -7.27 -7.35 -6.85
C THR A 35 -6.21 -6.27 -7.08
N VAL A 36 -5.50 -5.84 -6.04
CA VAL A 36 -4.39 -4.87 -6.18
C VAL A 36 -3.27 -5.44 -7.05
N THR A 37 -2.95 -6.72 -6.89
CA THR A 37 -1.96 -7.43 -7.72
C THR A 37 -2.33 -7.39 -9.20
N LYS A 38 -3.59 -7.65 -9.53
CA LYS A 38 -4.07 -7.58 -10.91
C LYS A 38 -3.96 -6.16 -11.47
N GLN A 39 -4.43 -5.15 -10.73
CA GLN A 39 -4.35 -3.76 -11.15
C GLN A 39 -2.91 -3.35 -11.48
N LEU A 40 -1.94 -3.62 -10.59
CA LEU A 40 -0.54 -3.29 -10.85
C LEU A 40 0.03 -4.02 -12.07
N ARG A 41 -0.34 -5.30 -12.27
CA ARG A 41 0.11 -6.08 -13.43
C ARG A 41 -0.45 -5.55 -14.75
N ASP A 42 -1.68 -5.07 -14.73
CA ASP A 42 -2.35 -4.55 -15.92
C ASP A 42 -1.73 -3.22 -16.40
N GLU A 43 -1.16 -2.43 -15.48
CA GLU A 43 -0.41 -1.20 -15.80
C GLU A 43 0.93 -1.46 -16.53
N LYS A 44 1.45 -2.71 -16.52
CA LYS A 44 2.68 -3.13 -17.21
C LYS A 44 3.92 -2.25 -16.90
N ILE A 45 3.94 -1.63 -15.72
CA ILE A 45 5.07 -0.80 -15.28
C ILE A 45 6.27 -1.71 -15.00
N THR A 46 7.44 -1.29 -15.47
CA THR A 46 8.71 -1.97 -15.25
C THR A 46 9.68 -1.01 -14.58
N VAL A 47 10.33 -1.48 -13.52
CA VAL A 47 11.30 -0.67 -12.77
C VAL A 47 12.43 -0.25 -13.71
N PRO A 48 12.72 1.06 -13.84
CA PRO A 48 13.75 1.57 -14.72
C PRO A 48 15.13 0.92 -14.51
N GLY A 49 15.91 0.81 -15.58
CA GLY A 49 17.25 0.21 -15.54
C GLY A 49 18.25 0.96 -14.65
N ASN A 50 18.00 2.23 -14.34
CA ASN A 50 18.81 3.03 -13.44
C ASN A 50 18.42 2.87 -11.95
N ALA A 51 17.49 1.98 -11.63
CA ALA A 51 17.13 1.68 -10.25
C ALA A 51 18.25 0.87 -9.57
N PRO A 52 18.60 1.20 -8.32
CA PRO A 52 19.64 0.45 -7.58
C PRO A 52 19.17 -0.96 -7.17
N LEU A 53 17.86 -1.18 -7.12
CA LEU A 53 17.22 -2.43 -6.73
C LEU A 53 16.13 -2.78 -7.73
N LEU A 54 15.95 -4.08 -8.01
CA LEU A 54 14.84 -4.62 -8.80
C LEU A 54 14.72 -4.03 -10.22
N ALA A 55 15.79 -3.46 -10.79
CA ALA A 55 15.82 -2.97 -12.16
C ALA A 55 15.33 -4.05 -13.15
N GLY A 56 14.45 -3.65 -14.08
CA GLY A 56 13.85 -4.56 -15.07
C GLY A 56 12.76 -5.50 -14.51
N ARG A 57 12.46 -5.47 -13.20
CA ARG A 57 11.33 -6.22 -12.65
C ARG A 57 10.02 -5.48 -12.93
N ARG A 58 8.95 -6.23 -13.14
CA ARG A 58 7.59 -5.68 -13.24
C ARG A 58 7.08 -5.25 -11.87
N VAL A 59 6.34 -4.14 -11.84
CA VAL A 59 5.64 -3.67 -10.65
C VAL A 59 4.37 -4.49 -10.47
N GLN A 60 4.40 -5.43 -9.53
CA GLN A 60 3.31 -6.40 -9.34
C GLN A 60 3.11 -6.83 -7.88
N ASP A 61 3.81 -6.20 -6.95
CA ASP A 61 3.84 -6.56 -5.53
C ASP A 61 4.19 -5.30 -4.71
N PRO A 62 3.99 -5.30 -3.37
CA PRO A 62 4.24 -4.10 -2.58
C PRO A 62 5.70 -3.63 -2.61
N VAL A 63 6.67 -4.53 -2.77
CA VAL A 63 8.10 -4.17 -2.76
C VAL A 63 8.46 -3.50 -4.08
N THR A 64 8.06 -4.09 -5.21
CA THR A 64 8.30 -3.49 -6.53
C THR A 64 7.58 -2.15 -6.69
N ALA A 65 6.36 -2.00 -6.17
CA ALA A 65 5.64 -0.73 -6.17
C ALA A 65 6.34 0.35 -5.32
N TYR A 66 6.84 -0.03 -4.15
CA TYR A 66 7.60 0.87 -3.28
C TYR A 66 8.91 1.32 -3.93
N VAL A 67 9.67 0.39 -4.53
CA VAL A 67 10.91 0.72 -5.23
C VAL A 67 10.66 1.65 -6.41
N GLU A 68 9.65 1.36 -7.22
CA GLU A 68 9.28 2.22 -8.35
C GLU A 68 8.93 3.65 -7.89
N ALA A 69 8.16 3.75 -6.80
CA ALA A 69 7.83 5.04 -6.21
C ALA A 69 9.08 5.86 -5.82
N LEU A 70 10.10 5.20 -5.26
CA LEU A 70 11.37 5.87 -4.94
C LEU A 70 12.16 6.28 -6.19
N VAL A 71 12.17 5.43 -7.21
CA VAL A 71 12.85 5.72 -8.48
C VAL A 71 12.21 6.91 -9.20
N ILE A 72 10.88 6.98 -9.23
CA ILE A 72 10.14 8.13 -9.78
C ILE A 72 10.53 9.42 -9.05
N LYS A 73 10.59 9.41 -7.71
CA LYS A 73 11.02 10.58 -6.94
C LYS A 73 12.43 11.03 -7.37
N GLY A 74 13.39 10.11 -7.36
CA GLY A 74 14.78 10.43 -7.67
C GLY A 74 14.96 10.90 -9.13
N ASN A 75 14.24 10.32 -10.08
CA ASN A 75 14.27 10.75 -11.48
C ASN A 75 13.66 12.14 -11.67
N ALA A 76 12.55 12.43 -11.00
CA ALA A 76 11.90 13.73 -11.08
C ALA A 76 12.75 14.84 -10.45
N GLU A 77 13.33 14.59 -9.27
CA GLU A 77 14.27 15.52 -8.63
C GLU A 77 15.52 15.73 -9.49
N ARG A 78 16.07 14.67 -10.11
CA ARG A 78 17.21 14.82 -11.03
C ARG A 78 16.86 15.65 -12.26
N GLY A 79 15.67 15.46 -12.83
CA GLY A 79 15.16 16.28 -13.94
C GLY A 79 14.91 17.75 -13.54
N ALA A 80 14.65 18.00 -12.26
CA ALA A 80 14.51 19.33 -11.66
C ALA A 80 15.83 19.94 -11.17
N GLY A 81 16.99 19.42 -11.58
CA GLY A 81 18.29 19.92 -11.12
C GLY A 81 18.55 19.70 -9.62
N GLY A 82 17.95 18.67 -9.03
CA GLY A 82 18.03 18.36 -7.60
C GLY A 82 17.04 19.13 -6.72
N ARG A 83 16.18 19.98 -7.32
CA ARG A 83 15.23 20.82 -6.59
C ARG A 83 13.96 20.05 -6.25
N THR A 84 13.42 20.31 -5.06
CA THR A 84 12.08 19.84 -4.68
C THR A 84 11.00 20.75 -5.26
N PHE A 85 9.74 20.30 -5.20
CA PHE A 85 8.60 21.12 -5.63
C PHE A 85 8.52 22.44 -4.86
N ALA A 86 8.87 22.42 -3.56
CA ALA A 86 8.92 23.62 -2.73
C ALA A 86 10.03 24.57 -3.17
N ASP A 87 11.22 24.05 -3.51
CA ASP A 87 12.35 24.86 -3.98
C ASP A 87 12.04 25.54 -5.31
N ILE A 88 11.35 24.86 -6.24
CA ILE A 88 10.92 25.45 -7.51
C ILE A 88 9.85 26.51 -7.29
N SER A 89 8.89 26.23 -6.42
CA SER A 89 7.83 27.20 -6.07
C SER A 89 8.41 28.47 -5.44
N ALA A 90 9.50 28.34 -4.66
CA ALA A 90 10.23 29.46 -4.11
C ALA A 90 10.91 30.27 -5.22
N ALA A 91 11.71 29.65 -6.10
CA ALA A 91 12.37 30.40 -7.19
C ALA A 91 11.38 31.06 -8.17
N LEU A 92 10.22 30.44 -8.42
CA LEU A 92 9.20 31.07 -9.28
C LEU A 92 8.70 32.42 -8.75
N ARG A 93 8.87 32.71 -7.45
CA ARG A 93 8.53 34.01 -6.86
C ARG A 93 9.61 35.06 -7.09
N ASP A 94 10.86 34.63 -7.24
CA ASP A 94 12.02 35.51 -7.36
C ASP A 94 12.36 35.83 -8.83
N VAL A 95 11.76 35.10 -9.77
CA VAL A 95 12.03 35.22 -11.21
C VAL A 95 10.89 35.96 -11.92
N GLU A 96 11.25 36.85 -12.85
CA GLU A 96 10.29 37.59 -13.67
C GLU A 96 9.37 36.63 -14.45
N GLY A 97 8.05 36.81 -14.32
CA GLY A 97 7.05 35.83 -14.75
C GLY A 97 7.07 35.47 -16.24
N GLY A 98 7.58 36.36 -17.10
CA GLY A 98 7.69 36.18 -18.56
C GLY A 98 9.07 35.76 -19.06
N SER A 99 10.03 35.48 -18.17
CA SER A 99 11.37 35.03 -18.57
C SER A 99 11.40 33.55 -18.99
N ASP A 100 12.41 33.19 -19.79
CA ASP A 100 12.67 31.79 -20.18
C ASP A 100 12.95 30.90 -18.96
N GLU A 101 13.58 31.45 -17.92
CA GLU A 101 13.83 30.75 -16.67
C GLU A 101 12.52 30.41 -15.93
N ALA A 102 11.59 31.37 -15.85
CA ALA A 102 10.27 31.11 -15.28
C ALA A 102 9.48 30.08 -16.10
N ALA A 103 9.66 30.03 -17.43
CA ALA A 103 9.06 29.00 -18.26
C ALA A 103 9.63 27.60 -17.93
N GLU A 104 10.94 27.49 -17.74
CA GLU A 104 11.60 26.22 -17.42
C GLU A 104 11.23 25.72 -16.01
N LEU A 105 11.23 26.59 -15.00
CA LEU A 105 10.80 26.26 -13.64
C LEU A 105 9.35 25.77 -13.60
N ARG A 106 8.46 26.35 -14.43
CA ARG A 106 7.07 25.85 -14.54
C ARG A 106 7.00 24.45 -15.13
N LYS A 107 7.83 24.13 -16.14
CA LYS A 107 7.89 22.76 -16.69
C LYS A 107 8.39 21.76 -15.65
N GLN A 108 9.44 22.10 -14.91
CA GLN A 108 9.97 21.26 -13.84
C GLN A 108 8.94 21.04 -12.72
N SER A 109 8.22 22.11 -12.33
CA SER A 109 7.11 22.04 -11.37
C SER A 109 5.99 21.10 -11.83
N ALA A 110 5.59 21.18 -13.11
CA ALA A 110 4.60 20.27 -13.68
C ALA A 110 5.10 18.81 -13.66
N ALA A 111 6.35 18.57 -14.05
CA ALA A 111 6.95 17.22 -14.03
C ALA A 111 7.01 16.63 -12.60
N LEU A 112 7.44 17.41 -11.61
CA LEU A 112 7.45 17.01 -10.20
C LEU A 112 6.04 16.72 -9.68
N SER A 113 5.03 17.49 -10.11
CA SER A 113 3.63 17.27 -9.73
C SER A 113 3.13 15.94 -10.26
N THR A 114 3.35 15.66 -11.56
CA THR A 114 2.99 14.37 -12.17
C THR A 114 3.71 13.21 -11.46
N ALA A 115 5.00 13.36 -11.18
CA ALA A 115 5.77 12.36 -10.44
C ALA A 115 5.18 12.10 -9.05
N ALA A 116 4.79 13.14 -8.32
CA ALA A 116 4.17 13.02 -7.00
C ALA A 116 2.81 12.29 -7.08
N SER A 117 1.99 12.57 -8.09
CA SER A 117 0.73 11.86 -8.31
C SER A 117 0.94 10.37 -8.58
N LEU A 118 1.86 10.01 -9.48
CA LEU A 118 2.20 8.60 -9.76
C LEU A 118 2.71 7.89 -8.51
N ARG A 119 3.60 8.55 -7.77
CA ARG A 119 4.17 8.02 -6.54
C ARG A 119 3.10 7.79 -5.47
N THR A 120 2.14 8.70 -5.36
CA THR A 120 1.03 8.59 -4.43
C THR A 120 0.13 7.41 -4.78
N SER A 121 -0.15 7.20 -6.07
CA SER A 121 -0.89 6.02 -6.53
C SER A 121 -0.18 4.72 -6.14
N LEU A 122 1.13 4.61 -6.45
CA LEU A 122 1.93 3.43 -6.08
C LEU A 122 1.99 3.18 -4.58
N MET A 123 2.21 4.23 -3.77
CA MET A 123 2.22 4.12 -2.31
C MET A 123 0.84 3.76 -1.75
N THR A 124 -0.24 4.20 -2.40
CA THR A 124 -1.60 3.78 -2.06
C THR A 124 -1.78 2.28 -2.31
N SER A 125 -1.21 1.74 -3.41
CA SER A 125 -1.18 0.29 -3.64
C SER A 125 -0.38 -0.45 -2.57
N VAL A 126 0.78 0.08 -2.13
CA VAL A 126 1.59 -0.49 -1.03
C VAL A 126 0.79 -0.53 0.27
N LEU A 127 0.10 0.57 0.61
CA LEU A 127 -0.80 0.63 1.75
C LEU A 127 -1.95 -0.38 1.64
N ALA A 128 -2.56 -0.49 0.46
CA ALA A 128 -3.65 -1.43 0.21
C ALA A 128 -3.22 -2.90 0.44
N TYR A 129 -1.99 -3.26 0.03
CA TYR A 129 -1.40 -4.55 0.38
C TYR A 129 -1.24 -4.73 1.89
N GLY A 130 -0.71 -3.72 2.58
CA GLY A 130 -0.56 -3.76 4.04
C GLY A 130 -1.89 -3.97 4.77
N VAL A 131 -2.93 -3.23 4.39
CA VAL A 131 -4.28 -3.36 4.96
C VAL A 131 -4.89 -4.71 4.62
N SER A 132 -4.74 -5.18 3.38
CA SER A 132 -5.20 -6.50 2.94
C SER A 132 -4.55 -7.64 3.75
N ALA A 133 -3.23 -7.57 3.99
CA ALA A 133 -2.52 -8.53 4.83
C ALA A 133 -2.98 -8.47 6.28
N LEU A 134 -3.23 -7.28 6.83
CA LEU A 134 -3.77 -7.12 8.19
C LEU A 134 -5.16 -7.77 8.33
N VAL A 135 -6.06 -7.50 7.39
CA VAL A 135 -7.42 -8.06 7.37
C VAL A 135 -7.36 -9.59 7.23
N GLY A 136 -6.52 -10.08 6.31
CA GLY A 136 -6.29 -11.50 6.13
C GLY A 136 -5.72 -12.18 7.39
N GLY A 137 -4.70 -11.57 8.00
CA GLY A 137 -4.06 -12.04 9.22
C GLY A 137 -4.99 -12.07 10.42
N LEU A 138 -5.85 -11.05 10.57
CA LEU A 138 -6.88 -11.02 11.60
C LEU A 138 -7.93 -12.12 11.36
N GLY A 139 -8.29 -12.36 10.10
CA GLY A 139 -9.14 -13.47 9.73
C GLY A 139 -8.57 -14.83 10.14
N ALA A 140 -7.30 -15.08 9.80
CA ALA A 140 -6.58 -16.28 10.23
C ALA A 140 -6.54 -16.41 11.76
N PHE A 141 -6.27 -15.30 12.47
CA PHE A 141 -6.27 -15.27 13.93
C PHE A 141 -7.62 -15.69 14.52
N PHE A 142 -8.75 -15.16 14.01
CA PHE A 142 -10.08 -15.53 14.48
C PHE A 142 -10.45 -16.98 14.18
N VAL A 143 -10.02 -17.52 13.03
CA VAL A 143 -10.22 -18.94 12.71
C VAL A 143 -9.47 -19.82 13.72
N ILE A 144 -8.20 -19.50 14.00
CA ILE A 144 -7.39 -20.23 14.97
C ILE A 144 -8.01 -20.11 16.37
N ALA A 145 -8.30 -18.90 16.84
CA ALA A 145 -8.89 -18.68 18.16
C ALA A 145 -10.25 -19.38 18.33
N GLY A 146 -11.13 -19.27 17.32
CA GLY A 146 -12.43 -19.93 17.34
C GLY A 146 -12.33 -21.45 17.32
N SER A 147 -11.36 -22.00 16.59
CA SER A 147 -11.08 -23.45 16.60
C SER A 147 -10.63 -23.94 17.98
N GLN A 148 -9.75 -23.19 18.65
CA GLN A 148 -9.29 -23.52 19.99
C GLN A 148 -10.43 -23.44 21.01
N LEU A 149 -11.32 -22.44 20.88
CA LEU A 149 -12.47 -22.28 21.77
C LEU A 149 -13.47 -23.43 21.65
N ARG A 150 -13.64 -23.96 20.43
CA ARG A 150 -14.50 -25.13 20.18
C ARG A 150 -13.87 -26.43 20.67
N ARG A 151 -12.54 -26.56 20.64
CA ARG A 151 -11.81 -27.72 21.19
C ARG A 151 -11.81 -27.77 22.72
N ALA A 152 -11.78 -26.60 23.37
CA ALA A 152 -11.91 -26.49 24.83
C ALA A 152 -13.29 -26.93 25.36
N ASP A 153 -14.29 -27.07 24.49
CA ASP A 153 -15.61 -27.64 24.80
C ASP A 153 -15.58 -29.18 24.87
N GLU A 154 -14.59 -29.81 24.25
CA GLU A 154 -14.47 -31.27 24.13
C GLU A 154 -13.62 -31.90 25.25
N THR A 155 -13.01 -31.08 26.11
CA THR A 155 -12.16 -31.47 27.26
C THR A 155 -12.85 -31.18 28.58
#